data_AF-A0A7S0BNH6-F1
#
_entry.id   AF-A0A7S0BNH6-F1
#
_cell.length_a   1.000
_cell.length_b   1.000
_cell.length_c   1.000
_cell.angle_alpha   90.00
_cell.angle_beta   90.00
_cell.angle_gamma   90.00
#
_symmetry.space_group_name_H-M   'P 1'
#
loop_
_entity.id
_entity.type
_entity.pdbx_description
1 polymer ?
#
loop_
_entity_poly.entity_id
_entity_poly.type
_entity_poly.pdbx_seq_one_letter_code
_entity_poly.pdbx_strand_id
1 'polypeptide(L)'
;RVARLKEERKPSFWKKMGTWITKYVGGQGNKKDISAYAPDDIWDLQLEKRFAGGQIMSACYEAFAAGANDISNAAGTLMAVYQTLQSGKLVETPDPVYWALAYSCVGIVVGLYFFGKRVMHTIGENLTVVTPLRGLCAELATAFTVLIASYIGIPVSTTH
;
A
#
# COMPACT_ATOMS: atom_id res chain seq x y z
N ARG A 1 2.93 23.11 -43.73
CA ARG A 1 1.81 23.32 -42.78
C ARG A 1 1.89 22.20 -41.75
N VAL A 2 2.60 22.47 -40.66
CA VAL A 2 3.07 21.49 -39.67
C VAL A 2 1.87 20.98 -38.87
N ALA A 3 1.35 19.82 -39.25
CA ALA A 3 0.35 19.09 -38.47
C ALA A 3 1.05 18.49 -37.25
N ARG A 4 1.05 19.28 -36.17
CA ARG A 4 1.50 18.95 -34.84
C ARG A 4 0.65 17.76 -34.34
N LEU A 5 1.13 16.54 -34.57
CA LEU A 5 0.64 15.33 -33.92
C LEU A 5 0.83 15.52 -32.42
N LYS A 6 -0.24 15.99 -31.78
CA LYS A 6 -0.35 16.13 -30.34
C LYS A 6 -0.39 14.70 -29.81
N GLU A 7 0.78 14.18 -29.52
CA GLU A 7 0.94 12.93 -28.80
C GLU A 7 0.12 13.04 -27.51
N GLU A 8 -1.00 12.33 -27.46
CA GLU A 8 -1.83 12.20 -26.27
C GLU A 8 -1.02 11.41 -25.26
N ARG A 9 -0.11 12.10 -24.56
CA ARG A 9 0.61 11.59 -23.42
C ARG A 9 -0.46 11.29 -22.36
N LYS A 10 -0.94 10.04 -22.35
CA LYS A 10 -1.90 9.53 -21.36
C LYS A 10 -1.43 10.04 -20.00
N PRO A 11 -2.31 10.70 -19.21
CA PRO A 11 -1.88 11.35 -17.98
C PRO A 11 -1.15 10.34 -17.10
N SER A 12 -0.01 10.75 -16.54
CA SER A 12 0.77 9.85 -15.69
C SER A 12 -0.10 9.34 -14.54
N PHE A 13 0.15 8.11 -14.11
CA PHE A 13 -0.55 7.48 -12.99
C PHE A 13 -0.66 8.43 -11.79
N TRP A 14 0.42 9.13 -11.44
CA TRP A 14 0.46 10.12 -10.36
C TRP A 14 -0.53 11.27 -10.55
N LYS A 15 -0.72 11.76 -11.78
CA LYS A 15 -1.74 12.78 -12.07
C LYS A 15 -3.16 12.22 -11.96
N LYS A 16 -3.40 11.00 -12.46
CA LYS A 16 -4.71 10.34 -12.33
C LYS A 16 -5.06 10.10 -10.86
N MET A 17 -4.12 9.56 -10.09
CA MET A 17 -4.27 9.30 -8.66
C MET A 17 -4.48 10.59 -7.87
N GLY A 18 -3.68 11.63 -8.11
CA GLY A 18 -3.90 12.94 -7.48
C GLY A 18 -5.27 13.53 -7.81
N THR A 19 -5.73 13.41 -9.05
CA THR A 19 -7.07 13.85 -9.45
C THR A 19 -8.16 13.02 -8.76
N TRP A 20 -7.99 11.70 -8.64
CA TRP A 20 -8.91 10.83 -7.93
C TRP A 20 -9.00 11.18 -6.44
N ILE A 21 -7.85 11.32 -5.76
CA ILE A 21 -7.79 11.70 -4.33
C ILE A 21 -8.53 13.03 -4.15
N THR A 22 -8.20 14.03 -4.96
CA THR A 22 -8.81 15.37 -4.81
C THR A 22 -10.32 15.34 -5.08
N LYS A 23 -10.78 14.51 -6.02
CA LYS A 23 -12.19 14.39 -6.40
C LYS A 23 -13.02 13.65 -5.37
N TYR A 24 -12.50 12.57 -4.79
CA TYR A 24 -13.22 11.74 -3.83
C TYR A 24 -13.06 12.23 -2.39
N VAL A 25 -11.85 12.62 -1.98
CA VAL A 25 -11.57 13.19 -0.64
C VAL A 25 -12.06 14.62 -0.52
N GLY A 26 -11.89 15.43 -1.59
CA GLY A 26 -12.36 16.82 -1.63
C GLY A 26 -13.87 16.97 -1.87
N GLY A 27 -14.62 15.87 -1.91
CA GLY A 27 -16.08 15.89 -1.96
C GLY A 27 -16.72 16.25 -3.32
N GLN A 28 -15.93 16.38 -4.40
CA GLN A 28 -16.39 16.74 -5.77
C GLN A 28 -16.66 15.55 -6.71
N GLY A 29 -16.96 14.36 -6.18
CA GLY A 29 -17.41 13.23 -7.01
C GLY A 29 -18.73 13.54 -7.72
N ASN A 30 -18.73 13.50 -9.06
CA ASN A 30 -19.91 13.73 -9.90
C ASN A 30 -20.65 12.40 -10.14
N LYS A 31 -21.99 12.40 -10.21
CA LYS A 31 -22.82 11.18 -10.37
C LYS A 31 -22.43 10.33 -11.59
N LYS A 32 -21.85 10.94 -12.63
CA LYS A 32 -21.44 10.28 -13.88
C LYS A 32 -20.17 9.43 -13.77
N ASP A 33 -19.27 9.71 -12.83
CA ASP A 33 -18.05 8.91 -12.63
C ASP A 33 -18.31 7.64 -11.82
N ILE A 34 -19.42 7.67 -11.08
CA ILE A 34 -19.86 6.61 -10.18
C ILE A 34 -20.80 5.65 -10.91
N SER A 35 -21.38 6.05 -12.06
CA SER A 35 -22.19 5.16 -12.91
C SER A 35 -21.39 4.05 -13.62
N ALA A 36 -20.07 4.00 -13.44
CA ALA A 36 -19.23 2.86 -13.81
C ALA A 36 -19.29 1.72 -12.77
N TYR A 37 -19.83 1.98 -11.58
CA TYR A 37 -20.11 1.03 -10.52
C TYR A 37 -21.56 0.54 -10.69
N ALA A 38 -21.83 -0.74 -10.44
CA ALA A 38 -23.18 -1.29 -10.59
C ALA A 38 -24.18 -0.54 -9.66
N PRO A 39 -25.42 -0.26 -10.11
CA PRO A 39 -26.39 0.56 -9.37
C PRO A 39 -26.71 0.05 -7.94
N ASP A 40 -26.53 -1.24 -7.72
CA ASP A 40 -26.90 -2.00 -6.54
C ASP A 40 -25.81 -1.95 -5.44
N ASP A 41 -24.61 -1.45 -5.76
CA ASP A 41 -23.43 -1.49 -4.90
C ASP A 41 -23.18 -0.20 -4.10
N ILE A 42 -23.89 0.89 -4.43
CA ILE A 42 -23.67 2.22 -3.88
C ILE A 42 -24.76 2.50 -2.84
N TRP A 43 -24.39 2.43 -1.56
CA TRP A 43 -25.31 2.65 -0.45
C TRP A 43 -25.79 4.11 -0.38
N ASP A 44 -24.86 5.07 -0.26
CA ASP A 44 -25.13 6.51 -0.28
C ASP A 44 -23.82 7.27 -0.58
N LEU A 45 -23.84 8.18 -1.55
CA LEU A 45 -22.71 9.02 -1.95
C LEU A 45 -22.13 9.85 -0.80
N GLN A 46 -22.98 10.32 0.12
CA GLN A 46 -22.53 11.11 1.27
C GLN A 46 -21.78 10.25 2.28
N LEU A 47 -22.18 8.99 2.43
CA LEU A 47 -21.57 8.02 3.32
C LEU A 47 -20.20 7.59 2.79
N GLU A 48 -20.12 7.21 1.51
CA GLU A 48 -18.86 6.81 0.88
C GLU A 48 -17.79 7.91 0.94
N LYS A 49 -18.17 9.18 0.82
CA LYS A 49 -17.25 10.32 0.99
C LYS A 49 -16.67 10.40 2.39
N ARG A 50 -17.49 10.18 3.42
CA ARG A 50 -17.03 10.17 4.83
C ARG A 50 -16.07 9.01 5.09
N PHE A 51 -16.37 7.84 4.51
CA PHE A 51 -15.50 6.67 4.63
C PHE A 51 -14.24 6.75 3.78
N ALA A 52 -14.22 7.48 2.66
CA ALA A 52 -13.02 7.67 1.85
C ALA A 52 -11.88 8.36 2.61
N GLY A 53 -12.20 9.33 3.47
CA GLY A 53 -11.20 9.94 4.35
C GLY A 53 -10.65 8.92 5.37
N GLY A 54 -11.52 8.11 5.96
CA GLY A 54 -11.14 7.05 6.88
C GLY A 54 -10.29 5.96 6.23
N GLN A 55 -10.63 5.57 5.01
CA GLN A 55 -9.91 4.56 4.24
C GLN A 55 -8.47 4.99 3.94
N ILE A 56 -8.22 6.26 3.65
CA ILE A 56 -6.84 6.73 3.41
C ILE A 56 -6.00 6.61 4.69
N MET A 57 -6.59 6.96 5.84
CA MET A 57 -5.90 6.83 7.12
C MET A 57 -5.61 5.37 7.47
N SER A 58 -6.56 4.46 7.27
CA SER A 58 -6.35 3.02 7.48
C SER A 58 -5.35 2.43 6.49
N ALA A 59 -5.40 2.81 5.21
CA ALA A 59 -4.43 2.40 4.20
C ALA A 59 -3.01 2.87 4.56
N CYS A 60 -2.86 4.10 5.09
CA CYS A 60 -1.57 4.60 5.58
C CYS A 60 -1.07 3.82 6.80
N TYR A 61 -1.97 3.48 7.73
CA TYR A 61 -1.64 2.67 8.90
C TYR A 61 -1.20 1.25 8.50
N GLU A 62 -1.94 0.60 7.62
CA GLU A 62 -1.62 -0.73 7.08
C GLU A 62 -0.27 -0.71 6.35
N ALA A 63 -0.04 0.29 5.49
CA ALA A 63 1.23 0.46 4.79
C ALA A 63 2.42 0.65 5.76
N PHE A 64 2.21 1.34 6.87
CA PHE A 64 3.22 1.50 7.91
C PHE A 64 3.48 0.18 8.66
N ALA A 65 2.43 -0.51 9.10
CA ALA A 65 2.55 -1.77 9.83
C ALA A 65 3.19 -2.88 8.98
N ALA A 66 2.71 -3.06 7.74
CA ALA A 66 3.29 -4.00 6.79
C ALA A 66 4.74 -3.63 6.45
N GLY A 67 5.02 -2.35 6.23
CA GLY A 67 6.39 -1.87 5.97
C GLY A 67 7.35 -2.13 7.14
N ALA A 68 6.91 -1.94 8.39
CA ALA A 68 7.72 -2.23 9.58
C ALA A 68 8.06 -3.73 9.72
N ASN A 69 7.11 -4.60 9.36
CA ASN A 69 7.34 -6.04 9.33
C ASN A 69 8.36 -6.43 8.24
N ASP A 70 8.26 -5.85 7.04
CA ASP A 70 9.19 -6.09 5.94
C ASP A 70 10.61 -5.61 6.26
N ILE A 71 10.74 -4.45 6.92
CA ILE A 71 12.03 -3.94 7.41
C ILE A 71 12.65 -4.92 8.41
N SER A 72 11.86 -5.50 9.32
CA SER A 72 12.35 -6.43 10.34
C SER A 72 12.92 -7.70 9.71
N ASN A 73 12.28 -8.23 8.67
CA ASN A 73 12.77 -9.39 7.93
C ASN A 73 14.06 -9.08 7.14
N ALA A 74 14.12 -7.93 6.46
CA ALA A 74 15.29 -7.52 5.69
C ALA A 74 16.49 -7.15 6.59
N ALA A 75 16.26 -6.39 7.66
CA ALA A 75 17.30 -6.00 8.60
C ALA A 75 17.79 -7.18 9.45
N GLY A 76 16.88 -8.07 9.91
CA GLY A 76 17.23 -9.22 10.73
C GLY A 76 18.23 -10.16 10.05
N THR A 77 18.00 -10.46 8.77
CA THR A 77 18.92 -11.29 7.97
C THR A 77 20.27 -10.58 7.73
N LEU A 78 20.25 -9.29 7.41
CA LEU A 78 21.48 -8.49 7.22
C LEU A 78 22.32 -8.43 8.50
N MET A 79 21.68 -8.22 9.66
CA MET A 79 22.36 -8.16 10.96
C MET A 79 22.94 -9.52 11.36
N ALA A 80 22.19 -10.61 11.15
CA ALA A 80 22.68 -11.96 11.44
C ALA A 80 23.94 -12.29 10.63
N VAL A 81 23.97 -11.96 9.34
CA VAL A 81 25.15 -12.18 8.48
C VAL A 81 26.32 -11.29 8.92
N TYR A 82 26.09 -9.99 9.14
CA TYR A 82 27.15 -9.06 9.53
C TYR A 82 27.82 -9.44 10.85
N GLN A 83 27.04 -9.81 11.87
CA GLN A 83 27.57 -10.17 13.18
C GLN A 83 28.24 -11.54 13.19
N THR A 84 27.73 -12.50 12.39
CA THR A 84 28.40 -13.80 12.20
C THR A 84 29.77 -13.63 11.54
N LEU A 85 29.89 -12.72 10.56
CA LEU A 85 31.17 -12.41 9.90
C LEU A 85 32.16 -11.71 10.83
N GLN A 86 31.70 -10.81 11.71
CA GLN A 86 32.59 -10.15 12.68
C GLN A 86 33.07 -11.09 13.79
N SER A 87 32.16 -11.90 14.33
CA SER A 87 32.46 -12.75 15.48
C SER A 87 33.07 -14.10 15.11
N GLY A 88 32.96 -14.52 13.85
CA GLY A 88 33.42 -15.83 13.37
C GLY A 88 32.61 -17.01 13.93
N LYS A 89 31.49 -16.74 14.62
CA LYS A 89 30.58 -17.73 15.20
C LYS A 89 29.15 -17.37 14.80
N LEU A 90 28.28 -18.38 14.70
CA LEU A 90 26.86 -18.16 14.47
C LEU A 90 26.28 -17.38 15.64
N VAL A 91 25.81 -16.16 15.37
CA VAL A 91 25.12 -15.32 16.36
C VAL A 91 23.62 -15.58 16.22
N GLU A 92 23.04 -16.26 17.22
CA GLU A 92 21.61 -16.62 17.22
C GLU A 92 20.72 -15.40 17.48
N THR A 93 21.19 -14.43 18.28
CA THR A 93 20.47 -13.20 18.60
C THR A 93 21.33 -11.99 18.28
N PRO A 94 21.32 -11.51 17.02
CA PRO A 94 22.09 -10.33 16.65
C PRO A 94 21.53 -9.08 17.33
N ASP A 95 22.40 -8.26 17.93
CA ASP A 95 22.01 -6.98 18.52
C ASP A 95 21.42 -6.02 17.45
N PRO A 96 20.48 -5.14 17.81
CA PRO A 96 19.90 -4.21 16.86
C PRO A 96 20.93 -3.19 16.36
N VAL A 97 21.21 -3.23 15.06
CA VAL A 97 22.18 -2.38 14.39
C VAL A 97 21.47 -1.29 13.58
N TYR A 98 21.44 -0.06 14.09
CA TYR A 98 20.66 1.05 13.50
C TYR A 98 20.98 1.34 12.01
N TRP A 99 22.23 1.15 11.57
CA TRP A 99 22.58 1.35 10.16
C TRP A 99 21.95 0.30 9.24
N ALA A 100 21.77 -0.93 9.71
CA ALA A 100 21.15 -2.01 8.93
C ALA A 100 19.65 -1.75 8.74
N LEU A 101 18.97 -1.23 9.77
CA LEU A 101 17.58 -0.77 9.63
C LEU A 101 17.46 0.38 8.62
N ALA A 102 18.35 1.39 8.71
CA ALA A 102 18.34 2.51 7.78
C ALA A 102 18.58 2.07 6.33
N TYR A 103 19.50 1.14 6.11
CA TYR A 103 19.78 0.57 4.78
C TYR A 103 18.55 -0.16 4.21
N SER A 104 17.89 -1.00 5.01
CA SER A 104 16.67 -1.71 4.60
C SER A 104 15.53 -0.74 4.26
N CYS A 105 15.34 0.32 5.06
CA CYS A 105 14.35 1.37 4.78
C CYS A 105 14.59 2.04 3.43
N VAL A 106 15.85 2.42 3.14
CA VAL A 106 16.21 3.04 1.86
C VAL A 106 15.96 2.08 0.71
N GLY A 107 16.31 0.80 0.86
CA GLY A 107 16.05 -0.23 -0.15
C GLY A 107 14.57 -0.35 -0.51
N ILE A 108 13.69 -0.38 0.49
CA ILE A 108 12.23 -0.47 0.27
C ILE A 108 11.70 0.80 -0.42
N VAL A 109 12.10 1.99 0.04
CA VAL A 109 11.66 3.27 -0.55
C VAL A 109 12.08 3.38 -2.02
N VAL A 110 13.33 3.00 -2.32
CA VAL A 110 13.86 3.00 -3.68
C VAL A 110 13.11 1.99 -4.56
N GLY A 111 12.89 0.77 -4.05
CA GLY A 111 12.10 -0.26 -4.75
C GLY A 111 10.68 0.21 -5.07
N LEU A 112 10.00 0.81 -4.08
CA LEU A 112 8.65 1.37 -4.24
C LEU A 112 8.62 2.52 -5.26
N TYR A 113 9.64 3.38 -5.26
CA TYR A 113 9.72 4.49 -6.21
C TYR A 113 9.83 4.01 -7.68
N PHE A 114 10.68 3.01 -7.94
CA PHE A 114 10.90 2.51 -9.30
C PHE A 114 9.81 1.55 -9.79
N PHE A 115 9.38 0.61 -8.92
CA PHE A 115 8.49 -0.48 -9.28
C PHE A 115 7.06 -0.35 -8.75
N GLY A 116 6.82 0.49 -7.73
CA GLY A 116 5.50 0.62 -7.10
C GLY A 116 4.40 1.04 -8.07
N LYS A 117 4.72 1.85 -9.09
CA LYS A 117 3.76 2.21 -10.15
C LYS A 117 3.21 1.02 -10.94
N ARG A 118 4.01 -0.04 -11.12
CA ARG A 118 3.56 -1.27 -11.82
C ARG A 118 2.68 -2.09 -10.91
N VAL A 119 3.07 -2.23 -9.64
CA VAL A 119 2.31 -3.00 -8.64
C VAL A 119 0.93 -2.36 -8.40
N MET A 120 0.88 -1.05 -8.18
CA MET A 120 -0.39 -0.33 -7.99
C MET A 120 -1.30 -0.41 -9.21
N HIS A 121 -0.74 -0.41 -10.42
CA HIS A 121 -1.53 -0.56 -11.64
C HIS A 121 -2.11 -1.96 -11.77
N THR A 122 -1.32 -3.00 -11.50
CA THR A 122 -1.79 -4.39 -11.58
C THR A 122 -2.85 -4.69 -10.53
N ILE A 123 -2.69 -4.21 -9.29
CA ILE A 123 -3.67 -4.40 -8.21
C ILE A 123 -4.93 -3.56 -8.47
N GLY A 124 -4.76 -2.30 -8.89
CA GLY A 124 -5.87 -1.36 -9.09
C GLY A 124 -6.76 -1.67 -10.31
N GLU A 125 -6.22 -2.28 -11.36
CA GLU A 125 -7.01 -2.63 -12.56
C GLU A 125 -7.62 -4.04 -12.51
N ASN A 126 -7.04 -4.99 -11.75
CA ASN A 126 -7.44 -6.41 -11.82
C ASN A 126 -8.18 -6.96 -10.61
N LEU A 127 -8.18 -6.30 -9.43
CA LEU A 127 -8.80 -6.92 -8.25
C LEU A 127 -10.32 -6.75 -8.16
N THR A 128 -10.86 -5.54 -8.28
CA THR A 128 -12.31 -5.24 -8.38
C THR A 128 -12.52 -3.73 -8.27
N VAL A 129 -13.68 -3.27 -8.71
CA VAL A 129 -14.16 -1.90 -8.55
C VAL A 129 -14.50 -1.68 -7.06
N VAL A 130 -13.49 -1.33 -6.24
CA VAL A 130 -13.63 -1.17 -4.78
C VAL A 130 -14.22 0.19 -4.43
N THR A 131 -15.36 0.22 -3.75
CA THR A 131 -15.91 1.45 -3.14
C THR A 131 -15.19 1.74 -1.82
N PRO A 132 -15.11 3.01 -1.37
CA PRO A 132 -14.26 3.35 -0.23
C PRO A 132 -14.61 2.63 1.07
N LEU A 133 -15.90 2.35 1.27
CA LEU A 133 -16.39 1.56 2.41
C LEU A 133 -15.91 0.10 2.34
N ARG A 134 -15.95 -0.53 1.16
CA ARG A 134 -15.45 -1.90 0.96
C ARG A 134 -13.94 -1.98 1.19
N GLY A 135 -13.19 -0.97 0.75
CA GLY A 135 -11.76 -0.86 1.00
C GLY A 135 -11.42 -0.78 2.50
N LEU A 136 -12.13 0.09 3.24
CA LEU A 136 -11.96 0.18 4.68
C LEU A 136 -12.31 -1.13 5.40
N CYS A 137 -13.41 -1.80 5.01
CA CYS A 137 -13.79 -3.09 5.58
C CYS A 137 -12.74 -4.17 5.29
N ALA A 138 -12.18 -4.20 4.08
CA ALA A 138 -11.12 -5.14 3.71
C ALA A 138 -9.86 -4.90 4.54
N GLU A 139 -9.41 -3.65 4.67
CA GLU A 139 -8.25 -3.27 5.48
C GLU A 139 -8.44 -3.64 6.96
N LEU A 140 -9.62 -3.37 7.52
CA LEU A 140 -9.94 -3.76 8.90
C LEU A 140 -9.99 -5.29 9.08
N ALA A 141 -10.53 -6.03 8.12
CA ALA A 141 -10.56 -7.49 8.16
C ALA A 141 -9.14 -8.10 8.09
N THR A 142 -8.29 -7.55 7.23
CA THR A 142 -6.88 -7.93 7.13
C THR A 142 -6.15 -7.60 8.43
N ALA A 143 -6.28 -6.37 8.94
CA ALA A 143 -5.65 -5.96 10.19
C ALA A 143 -6.09 -6.81 11.38
N PHE A 144 -7.38 -7.15 11.49
CA PHE A 144 -7.91 -7.99 12.56
C PHE A 144 -7.39 -9.43 12.47
N THR A 145 -7.34 -9.99 11.26
CA THR A 145 -6.77 -11.33 11.01
C THR A 145 -5.28 -11.38 11.37
N VAL A 146 -4.51 -10.38 10.93
CA VAL A 146 -3.07 -10.27 11.22
C VAL A 146 -2.83 -10.07 12.70
N LEU A 147 -3.65 -9.27 13.39
CA LEU A 147 -3.55 -9.04 14.83
C LEU A 147 -3.76 -10.35 15.61
N ILE A 148 -4.82 -11.09 15.29
CA ILE A 148 -5.11 -12.38 15.94
C ILE A 148 -4.00 -13.40 15.65
N ALA A 149 -3.56 -13.49 14.39
CA ALA A 149 -2.46 -14.36 14.00
C ALA A 149 -1.15 -14.04 14.73
N SER A 150 -0.82 -12.75 14.83
CA SER A 150 0.35 -12.25 15.56
C SER A 150 0.26 -12.52 17.05
N TYR A 151 -0.94 -12.39 17.64
CA TYR A 151 -1.17 -12.70 19.05
C TYR A 151 -1.01 -14.21 19.36
N ILE A 152 -1.34 -15.08 18.40
CA ILE A 152 -1.21 -16.54 18.54
C ILE A 152 0.18 -17.03 18.11
N GLY A 153 1.02 -16.17 17.52
CA GLY A 153 2.39 -16.49 17.13
C GLY A 153 2.49 -17.36 15.86
N ILE A 154 1.43 -17.42 15.06
CA ILE A 154 1.41 -18.15 13.79
C ILE A 154 1.78 -17.16 12.68
N PRO A 155 2.85 -17.39 11.89
CA PRO A 155 3.15 -16.54 10.74
C PRO A 155 2.07 -16.73 9.68
N VAL A 156 1.27 -15.68 9.43
CA VAL A 156 0.21 -15.68 8.42
C VAL A 156 0.64 -14.81 7.24
N SER A 157 0.50 -15.34 6.03
CA SER A 157 0.77 -14.64 4.78
C SER A 157 -0.42 -13.73 4.44
N THR A 158 -0.19 -12.42 4.34
CA THR A 158 -1.19 -11.41 3.95
C THR A 158 -1.51 -11.41 2.45
N THR A 159 -1.32 -12.55 1.76
CA THR A 159 -1.53 -12.68 0.31
C THR A 159 -2.77 -13.52 -0.07
N HIS A 160 -3.44 -14.16 0.90
CA HIS A 160 -4.53 -15.11 0.66
C HIS A 160 -5.87 -14.70 1.25
#